data_AF-A0A183CY26-F1
#
_entry.id   AF-A0A183CY26-F1
#
_cell.length_a   1.000
_cell.length_b   1.000
_cell.length_c   1.000
_cell.angle_alpha   90.00
_cell.angle_beta   90.00
_cell.angle_gamma   90.00
#
_symmetry.space_group_name_H-M   'P 1'
#
loop_
_entity.id
_entity.type
_entity.pdbx_description
1 polymer ?
#
loop_
_entity_poly.entity_id
_entity_poly.type
_entity_poly.pdbx_seq_one_letter_code
_entity_poly.pdbx_strand_id
1 'polypeptide(L)'
;MQNSGHPTKLNSCVREEERENVWCRLKELYLELFLSAQEVWQDKNTPGRLAVYASLSKLVKFYLDVADEETMKICQDAASEAKFLGKGALDEEQHRDTSARINEIRKNIGDAERGKKDLADSS
;
A
#
# COMPACT_ATOMS: atom_id res chain seq x y z
N MET A 1 6.69 -19.68 39.91
CA MET A 1 5.75 -18.55 39.86
C MET A 1 5.91 -17.90 38.48
N GLN A 2 4.88 -17.97 37.64
CA GLN A 2 4.91 -17.40 36.29
C GLN A 2 4.60 -15.91 36.37
N ASN A 3 5.53 -15.06 35.96
CA ASN A 3 5.30 -13.63 35.76
C ASN A 3 4.62 -13.45 34.40
N SER A 4 3.29 -13.49 34.37
CA SER A 4 2.51 -13.02 33.23
C SER A 4 2.53 -11.49 33.24
N GLY A 5 3.59 -10.90 32.68
CA GLY A 5 3.67 -9.45 32.48
C GLY A 5 2.59 -9.01 31.49
N HIS A 6 1.46 -8.53 31.99
CA HIS A 6 0.52 -7.77 31.16
C HIS A 6 1.23 -6.47 30.74
N PRO A 7 1.35 -6.17 29.44
CA PRO A 7 1.83 -4.88 29.02
C PRO A 7 0.90 -3.81 29.62
N THR A 8 1.48 -2.87 30.38
CA THR A 8 0.74 -1.74 30.91
C THR A 8 0.16 -0.91 29.76
N LYS A 9 -0.99 -0.26 29.96
CA LYS A 9 -1.63 0.63 28.96
C LYS A 9 -0.67 1.70 28.40
N LEU A 10 0.31 2.14 29.19
CA LEU A 10 1.36 3.04 28.73
C LEU A 10 2.24 2.41 27.62
N ASN A 11 2.54 1.11 27.75
CA ASN A 11 3.36 0.37 26.79
C ASN A 11 2.60 0.10 25.48
N SER A 12 1.27 -0.02 25.51
CA SER A 12 0.47 -0.11 24.28
C SER A 12 0.39 1.23 23.55
N CYS A 13 0.12 2.33 24.25
CA CYS A 13 0.06 3.67 23.62
C CYS A 13 1.40 4.06 22.97
N VAL A 14 2.54 3.80 23.64
CA VAL A 14 3.85 4.06 23.05
C VAL A 14 4.10 3.21 21.81
N ARG A 15 3.62 1.96 21.76
CA ARG A 15 3.74 1.11 20.57
C ARG A 15 2.85 1.57 19.42
N GLU A 16 1.66 2.08 19.72
CA GLU A 16 0.75 2.68 18.73
C GLU A 16 1.37 3.94 18.12
N GLU A 17 1.90 4.84 18.96
CA GLU A 17 2.58 6.06 18.52
C GLU A 17 3.83 5.77 17.67
N GLU A 18 4.70 4.85 18.12
CA GLU A 18 5.88 4.43 17.34
C GLU A 18 5.47 3.82 15.99
N ARG A 19 4.35 3.09 15.95
CA ARG A 19 3.83 2.49 14.74
C ARG A 19 3.29 3.53 13.76
N GLU A 20 2.57 4.54 14.25
CA GLU A 20 2.15 5.70 13.46
C GLU A 20 3.38 6.46 12.91
N ASN A 21 4.41 6.66 13.73
CA ASN A 21 5.66 7.30 13.31
C ASN A 21 6.35 6.53 12.18
N VAL A 22 6.43 5.20 12.28
CA VAL A 22 6.98 4.35 11.22
C VAL A 22 6.14 4.47 9.95
N TRP A 23 4.80 4.48 10.06
CA TRP A 23 3.92 4.67 8.92
C TRP A 23 4.12 6.02 8.22
N CYS A 24 4.19 7.11 8.99
CA CYS A 24 4.49 8.44 8.48
C CYS A 24 5.82 8.47 7.73
N ARG A 25 6.87 7.84 8.28
CA ARG A 25 8.17 7.77 7.63
C ARG A 25 8.15 6.96 6.34
N LEU A 26 7.40 5.85 6.30
CA LEU A 26 7.21 5.06 5.10
C LEU A 26 6.51 5.88 4.00
N LYS A 27 5.48 6.66 4.34
CA LYS A 27 4.79 7.53 3.38
C LYS A 27 5.72 8.55 2.74
N GLU A 28 6.57 9.21 3.54
CA GLU A 28 7.57 10.16 3.03
C GLU A 28 8.52 9.50 2.02
N LEU A 29 9.03 8.32 2.36
CA LEU A 29 9.92 7.56 1.47
C LEU A 29 9.22 7.15 0.16
N TYR A 30 7.96 6.73 0.24
CA TYR A 30 7.19 6.37 -0.95
C TYR A 30 6.84 7.58 -1.80
N LEU A 31 6.63 8.76 -1.21
CA LEU A 31 6.43 10.00 -1.96
C LEU A 31 7.66 10.31 -2.82
N GLU A 32 8.86 10.27 -2.24
CA GLU A 32 10.10 10.45 -3.00
C GLU A 32 10.26 9.38 -4.07
N LEU A 33 10.00 8.12 -3.73
CA LEU A 33 10.07 7.01 -4.67
C LEU A 33 9.08 7.15 -5.83
N PHE A 34 7.89 7.72 -5.59
CA PHE A 34 6.93 8.00 -6.65
C PHE A 34 7.43 9.08 -7.60
N LEU A 35 8.04 10.15 -7.09
CA LEU A 35 8.62 11.19 -7.92
C LEU A 35 9.74 10.61 -8.80
N SER A 36 10.67 9.86 -8.21
CA SER A 36 11.74 9.21 -8.98
C SER A 36 11.22 8.18 -9.99
N ALA A 37 10.21 7.38 -9.61
CA ALA A 37 9.60 6.42 -10.52
C ALA A 37 8.91 7.08 -11.72
N GLN A 38 8.34 8.28 -11.55
CA GLN A 38 7.74 9.04 -12.64
C GLN A 38 8.77 9.57 -13.64
N GLU A 39 9.96 9.93 -13.17
CA GLU A 39 11.06 10.39 -14.03
C GLU A 39 11.62 9.25 -14.89
N VAL A 40 11.75 8.05 -14.31
CA VAL A 40 12.29 6.87 -15.01
C VAL A 40 11.24 6.20 -15.92
N TRP A 41 10.01 6.06 -15.42
CA TRP A 41 8.93 5.37 -16.11
C TRP A 41 7.76 6.31 -16.40
N GLN A 42 7.87 7.01 -17.53
CA GLN A 42 6.90 8.02 -17.95
C GLN A 42 5.49 7.43 -18.11
N ASP A 43 5.39 6.23 -18.70
CA ASP A 43 4.10 5.57 -18.89
C ASP A 43 3.60 4.93 -17.59
N LYS A 44 2.37 5.30 -17.20
CA LYS A 44 1.72 4.83 -15.96
C LYS A 44 1.48 3.32 -15.93
N ASN A 45 1.44 2.67 -17.09
CA ASN A 45 1.23 1.24 -17.24
C ASN A 45 2.54 0.43 -17.20
N THR A 46 3.70 1.08 -17.03
CA THR A 46 5.00 0.40 -17.00
C THR A 46 5.07 -0.53 -15.78
N PRO A 47 5.48 -1.80 -15.93
CA PRO A 47 5.57 -2.73 -14.81
C PRO A 47 6.41 -2.23 -13.64
N GLY A 48 7.55 -1.59 -13.92
CA GLY A 48 8.45 -1.04 -12.90
C GLY A 48 7.79 0.04 -12.05
N ARG A 49 7.05 0.97 -12.67
CA ARG A 49 6.28 2.00 -11.97
C ARG A 49 5.20 1.39 -11.09
N LEU A 50 4.45 0.42 -11.63
CA LEU A 50 3.40 -0.28 -10.88
C LEU A 50 3.93 -1.12 -9.72
N ALA A 51 5.17 -1.62 -9.80
CA ALA A 51 5.79 -2.37 -8.71
C ALA A 51 5.97 -1.51 -7.44
N VAL A 52 6.17 -0.20 -7.59
CA VAL A 52 6.22 0.74 -6.46
C VAL A 52 4.87 0.80 -5.75
N TYR A 53 3.78 1.01 -6.49
CA TYR A 53 2.42 1.01 -5.94
C TYR A 53 2.02 -0.35 -5.36
N ALA A 54 2.44 -1.45 -5.99
CA ALA A 54 2.22 -2.79 -5.45
C ALA A 54 2.92 -2.97 -4.11
N SER A 55 4.14 -2.45 -3.94
CA SER A 55 4.88 -2.51 -2.68
C SER A 55 4.21 -1.66 -1.59
N LEU A 56 3.75 -0.45 -1.93
CA LEU A 56 2.98 0.38 -0.99
C LEU A 56 1.67 -0.29 -0.57
N SER A 57 0.93 -0.90 -1.51
CA SER A 57 -0.34 -1.58 -1.20
C SER A 57 -0.16 -2.73 -0.19
N LYS A 58 1.00 -3.41 -0.19
CA LYS A 58 1.33 -4.42 0.83
C LYS A 58 1.53 -3.79 2.20
N LEU A 59 2.18 -2.63 2.25
CA LEU A 59 2.39 -1.90 3.49
C LEU A 59 1.08 -1.37 4.05
N VAL A 60 0.18 -0.84 3.22
CA VAL A 60 -1.19 -0.46 3.60
C VAL A 60 -1.88 -1.62 4.33
N LYS A 61 -1.81 -2.83 3.77
CA LYS A 61 -2.38 -4.03 4.41
C LYS A 61 -1.69 -4.37 5.74
N PHE A 62 -0.37 -4.20 5.83
CA PHE A 62 0.39 -4.49 7.05
C PHE A 62 0.20 -3.44 8.15
N TYR A 63 -0.02 -2.17 7.78
CA TYR A 63 -0.24 -1.00 8.65
C TYR A 63 -1.71 -0.60 8.72
N LEU A 64 -2.63 -1.56 8.55
CA LEU A 64 -4.06 -1.36 8.38
C LEU A 64 -4.72 -0.39 9.38
N ASP A 65 -4.30 -0.49 10.64
CA ASP A 65 -4.75 0.30 11.78
C ASP A 65 -4.43 1.79 11.63
N VAL A 66 -3.26 2.11 11.06
CA VAL A 66 -2.74 3.49 10.94
C VAL A 66 -2.73 4.00 9.50
N ALA A 67 -2.91 3.12 8.51
CA ALA A 67 -2.92 3.49 7.10
C ALA A 67 -4.11 4.41 6.79
N ASP A 68 -3.89 5.53 6.13
CA ASP A 68 -4.95 6.47 5.77
C ASP A 68 -5.64 6.09 4.45
N GLU A 69 -6.90 6.51 4.31
CA GLU A 69 -7.71 6.25 3.12
C GLU A 69 -7.13 6.90 1.85
N GLU A 70 -6.43 8.03 1.99
CA GLU A 70 -5.78 8.71 0.88
C GLU A 70 -4.69 7.82 0.25
N THR A 71 -3.86 7.18 1.07
CA THR A 71 -2.82 6.26 0.61
C THR A 71 -3.42 5.04 -0.10
N MET A 72 -4.55 4.53 0.40
CA MET A 72 -5.29 3.44 -0.25
C MET A 72 -5.81 3.89 -1.62
N LYS A 73 -6.39 5.09 -1.68
CA LYS A 73 -6.91 5.70 -2.91
C LYS A 73 -5.80 5.90 -3.95
N ILE A 74 -4.62 6.37 -3.56
CA ILE A 74 -3.47 6.53 -4.46
C ILE A 74 -3.12 5.20 -5.16
N CYS A 75 -3.10 4.09 -4.40
CA CYS A 75 -2.86 2.77 -4.96
C CYS A 75 -3.99 2.32 -5.90
N GLN A 76 -5.25 2.53 -5.50
CA GLN A 76 -6.45 2.21 -6.28
C GLN A 76 -6.47 2.95 -7.63
N ASP A 77 -6.16 4.25 -7.60
CA ASP A 77 -6.11 5.12 -8.77
C ASP A 77 -5.03 4.64 -9.74
N ALA A 78 -3.82 4.35 -9.24
CA ALA A 78 -2.72 3.85 -10.07
C ALA A 78 -3.10 2.55 -10.83
N ALA A 79 -3.73 1.59 -10.13
CA ALA A 79 -4.20 0.35 -10.75
C ALA A 79 -5.33 0.55 -11.77
N SER A 80 -6.15 1.59 -11.57
CA SER A 80 -7.25 1.93 -12.47
C SER A 80 -6.74 2.61 -13.73
N GLU A 81 -5.89 3.63 -13.59
CA GLU A 81 -5.29 4.37 -14.70
C GLU A 81 -4.45 3.47 -15.61
N ALA A 82 -3.61 2.61 -15.04
CA ALA A 82 -2.76 1.71 -15.81
C ALA A 82 -3.55 0.73 -16.69
N LYS A 83 -4.73 0.27 -16.24
CA LYS A 83 -5.61 -0.62 -17.02
C LYS A 83 -6.07 0.05 -18.31
N PHE A 84 -6.32 1.36 -18.29
CA PHE A 84 -6.79 2.08 -19.48
C PHE A 84 -5.67 2.40 -20.46
N LEU A 85 -4.45 2.65 -19.96
CA LEU A 85 -3.31 3.03 -20.78
C LEU A 85 -2.57 1.84 -21.41
N GLY A 86 -2.74 0.61 -20.90
CA GLY A 86 -2.06 -0.60 -21.37
C GLY A 86 -2.49 -1.18 -22.73
N LYS A 87 -3.58 -0.70 -23.35
CA LYS A 87 -4.12 -1.33 -24.56
C LYS A 87 -3.25 -1.05 -25.79
N GLY A 88 -2.45 -2.04 -26.19
CA GLY A 88 -1.66 -2.03 -27.42
C GLY A 88 -0.28 -1.35 -27.32
N ALA A 89 0.08 -0.84 -26.13
CA ALA A 89 1.37 -0.16 -25.90
C ALA A 89 2.45 -1.07 -25.29
N LEU A 90 2.06 -2.19 -24.69
CA LEU A 90 2.94 -3.13 -24.00
C LEU A 90 3.14 -4.38 -24.84
N ASP A 91 4.34 -4.97 -24.78
CA ASP A 91 4.56 -6.33 -25.28
C ASP A 91 3.85 -7.37 -24.38
N GLU A 92 3.86 -8.65 -24.79
CA GLU A 92 3.16 -9.71 -24.06
C GLU A 92 3.71 -9.91 -22.64
N GLU A 93 5.02 -9.79 -22.43
CA GLU A 93 5.64 -9.97 -21.13
C GLU A 93 5.29 -8.81 -20.20
N GLN A 94 5.47 -7.59 -20.67
CA GLN A 94 5.09 -6.36 -19.97
C GLN A 94 3.59 -6.35 -19.66
N HIS A 95 2.74 -6.78 -20.59
CA HIS A 95 1.31 -6.85 -20.35
C HIS A 95 0.96 -7.85 -19.22
N ARG A 96 1.62 -9.02 -19.19
CA ARG A 96 1.44 -10.00 -18.10
C ARG A 96 1.89 -9.43 -16.76
N ASP A 97 3.06 -8.82 -16.72
CA ASP A 97 3.62 -8.24 -15.49
C ASP A 97 2.76 -7.08 -14.98
N THR A 98 2.41 -6.14 -15.85
CA THR A 98 1.49 -5.03 -15.52
C THR A 98 0.16 -5.56 -14.99
N SER A 99 -0.42 -6.57 -15.64
CA SER A 99 -1.66 -7.20 -15.18
C SER A 99 -1.51 -7.84 -13.80
N ALA A 100 -0.39 -8.53 -13.55
CA ALA A 100 -0.10 -9.13 -12.25
C ALA A 100 0.00 -8.06 -11.15
N ARG A 101 0.70 -6.96 -11.40
CA ARG A 101 0.82 -5.83 -10.45
C ARG A 101 -0.51 -5.15 -10.19
N ILE A 102 -1.31 -4.89 -11.22
CA ILE A 102 -2.66 -4.33 -11.07
C ILE A 102 -3.54 -5.22 -10.18
N ASN A 103 -3.51 -6.53 -10.41
CA ASN A 103 -4.28 -7.49 -9.62
C ASN A 103 -3.79 -7.57 -8.17
N GLU A 104 -2.48 -7.52 -7.96
CA GLU A 104 -1.86 -7.48 -6.64
C GLU A 104 -2.29 -6.23 -5.86
N ILE A 105 -2.23 -5.04 -6.48
CA ILE A 105 -2.69 -3.80 -5.87
C ILE A 105 -4.17 -3.90 -5.47
N ARG A 106 -5.05 -4.29 -6.41
CA ARG A 106 -6.50 -4.42 -6.14
C ARG A 106 -6.79 -5.40 -5.01
N LYS A 107 -6.09 -6.53 -4.97
CA LYS A 107 -6.25 -7.51 -3.90
C LYS A 107 -5.86 -6.91 -2.55
N ASN A 108 -4.70 -6.26 -2.47
CA ASN A 108 -4.22 -5.70 -1.21
C ASN A 108 -5.11 -4.56 -0.70
N ILE A 109 -5.56 -3.67 -1.58
CA ILE A 109 -6.48 -2.59 -1.19
C ILE A 109 -7.84 -3.15 -0.80
N GLY A 110 -8.41 -4.10 -1.56
CA GLY A 110 -9.69 -4.72 -1.19
C GLY A 110 -9.60 -5.51 0.13
N ASP A 111 -8.47 -6.16 0.43
CA ASP A 111 -8.22 -6.78 1.74
C ASP A 111 -8.17 -5.73 2.85
N ALA A 112 -7.49 -4.60 2.60
CA ALA A 112 -7.37 -3.52 3.58
C ALA A 112 -8.71 -2.79 3.82
N GLU A 113 -9.53 -2.56 2.80
CA GLU A 113 -10.86 -1.97 2.97
C GLU A 113 -11.75 -2.85 3.85
N ARG A 114 -11.74 -4.17 3.62
CA ARG A 114 -12.44 -5.13 4.49
C ARG A 114 -11.90 -5.10 5.91
N GLY A 115 -10.57 -5.15 6.07
CA GLY A 115 -9.95 -5.14 7.38
C GLY A 115 -10.24 -3.88 8.19
N LYS A 116 -10.25 -2.70 7.55
CA LYS A 116 -10.62 -1.44 8.23
C LYS A 116 -12.07 -1.45 8.68
N LYS A 117 -12.97 -1.99 7.85
CA LYS A 117 -14.38 -2.15 8.23
C LYS A 117 -14.52 -3.06 9.45
N ASP A 118 -13.83 -4.20 9.45
CA ASP A 118 -13.87 -5.14 10.57
C ASP A 118 -13.33 -4.51 11.88
N LEU A 119 -12.29 -3.67 11.79
CA LEU A 119 -11.76 -2.92 12.93
C LEU A 119 -12.75 -1.86 13.45
N ALA A 120 -13.40 -1.13 12.54
CA ALA A 120 -14.39 -0.12 12.89
C ALA A 120 -15.64 -0.75 13.54
N ASP A 121 -16.10 -1.90 13.05
CA ASP A 121 -17.24 -2.64 13.59
C ASP A 121 -16.90 -3.30 14.96
N SER A 122 -15.62 -3.42 15.30
CA SER A 122 -15.14 -4.03 16.57
C SER A 122 -14.75 -3.01 17.65
N SER A 123 -14.82 -1.70 17.35
CA SER A 123 -14.45 -0.59 18.25
C SER A 123 -15.67 0.04 18.91
#